data_AF-A0A8S9L9F7-F1
#
_entry.id   AF-A0A8S9L9F7-F1
#
_cell.length_a   1.000
_cell.length_b   1.000
_cell.length_c   1.000
_cell.angle_alpha   90.00
_cell.angle_beta   90.00
_cell.angle_gamma   90.00
#
_symmetry.space_group_name_H-M   'P 1'
#
loop_
_entity.id
_entity.type
_entity.pdbx_description
1 polymer ?
#
loop_
_entity_poly.entity_id
_entity_poly.type
_entity_poly.pdbx_seq_one_letter_code
_entity_poly.pdbx_strand_id
1 'polypeptide(L)'
;MDIDSVYPPSAKRSAVASSEDPDKPVSVVAIERPTYDGVISGKVSGRPWKQPRAHRASGRFVRNKGPDLEEMKRQREIKRAYRERMSELKEEIRSDKVEKRKKKEEREKRKQETVLRTGTKLQKITNPKTLKKIAKSKQRKHLKVITDEMMSGNKKSVKT
;
A
#
# COMPACT_ATOMS: atom_id res chain seq x y z
N MET A 1 49.34 23.94 34.76
CA MET A 1 49.12 22.95 35.84
C MET A 1 48.79 21.62 35.18
N ASP A 2 49.67 21.11 34.32
CA ASP A 2 50.94 20.40 34.61
C ASP A 2 50.62 18.96 35.06
N ILE A 3 50.68 17.98 34.14
CA ILE A 3 51.83 17.13 33.77
C ILE A 3 51.93 15.87 34.64
N ASP A 4 51.75 14.74 33.94
CA ASP A 4 52.38 13.43 34.10
C ASP A 4 52.46 12.74 35.48
N SER A 5 51.82 11.58 35.54
CA SER A 5 52.40 10.40 36.19
C SER A 5 52.10 9.16 35.36
N VAL A 6 52.75 9.11 34.20
CA VAL A 6 52.98 7.89 33.45
C VAL A 6 53.91 7.01 34.28
N TYR A 7 53.42 5.87 34.78
CA TYR A 7 54.27 4.73 35.10
C TYR A 7 53.92 3.60 34.13
N PRO A 8 54.83 3.21 33.22
CA PRO A 8 54.62 2.02 32.40
C PRO A 8 54.69 0.76 33.28
N PRO A 9 54.00 -0.34 32.93
CA PRO A 9 54.23 -1.62 33.61
C PRO A 9 55.70 -2.01 33.46
N SER A 10 56.30 -2.45 34.57
CA SER A 10 57.70 -2.88 34.69
C SER A 10 58.14 -3.73 33.49
N ALA A 11 59.00 -3.16 32.66
CA ALA A 11 59.70 -3.86 31.59
C ALA A 11 60.86 -4.64 32.21
N LYS A 12 60.62 -5.93 32.52
CA LYS A 12 61.56 -7.07 32.54
C LYS A 12 61.02 -8.18 33.47
N ARG A 13 60.51 -9.29 32.90
CA ARG A 13 60.60 -10.58 33.58
C ARG A 13 62.02 -11.07 33.33
N SER A 14 62.84 -11.24 34.38
CA SER A 14 64.16 -11.85 34.24
C SER A 14 64.00 -13.30 33.79
N ALA A 15 64.54 -13.62 32.62
CA ALA A 15 64.70 -15.01 32.18
C ALA A 15 65.82 -15.64 33.01
N VAL A 16 65.51 -16.66 33.81
CA VAL A 16 66.54 -17.54 34.37
C VAL A 16 66.86 -18.56 33.28
N ALA A 17 68.10 -18.54 32.79
CA ALA A 17 68.58 -19.52 31.85
C ALA A 17 68.74 -20.86 32.56
N SER A 18 68.20 -21.95 31.98
CA SER A 18 68.51 -23.32 32.38
C SER A 18 69.93 -23.69 31.92
N SER A 19 70.93 -23.00 32.45
CA SER A 19 72.35 -23.19 32.13
C SER A 19 73.17 -23.65 33.33
N GLU A 20 72.55 -24.25 34.34
CA GLU A 20 73.23 -24.87 35.49
C GLU A 20 73.14 -26.40 35.41
N ASP A 21 73.62 -26.97 34.30
CA ASP A 21 74.01 -28.39 34.21
C ASP A 21 75.34 -28.46 33.43
N PRO A 22 76.50 -28.56 34.11
CA PRO A 22 77.82 -28.51 33.47
C PRO A 22 78.26 -29.81 32.77
N ASP A 23 77.46 -30.89 32.80
CA ASP A 23 77.87 -32.22 32.30
C ASP A 23 77.19 -32.67 31.00
N LYS A 24 76.55 -31.77 30.23
CA LYS A 24 75.97 -32.12 28.92
C LYS A 24 76.82 -31.56 27.76
N PRO A 25 77.52 -32.40 26.97
CA PRO A 25 78.34 -31.91 25.87
C PRO A 25 77.47 -31.27 24.77
N VAL A 26 77.62 -29.96 24.65
CA VAL A 26 77.11 -29.08 23.59
C VAL A 26 77.97 -29.28 22.34
N SER A 27 77.59 -30.23 21.49
CA SER A 27 77.94 -30.21 20.06
C SER A 27 77.11 -31.29 19.35
N VAL A 28 76.69 -31.01 18.12
CA VAL A 28 76.00 -31.92 17.17
C VAL A 28 74.45 -31.91 17.15
N VAL A 29 73.70 -31.33 18.10
CA VAL A 29 72.20 -31.31 18.02
C VAL A 29 71.60 -29.92 17.68
N ALA A 30 72.43 -28.90 17.45
CA ALA A 30 71.99 -27.52 17.23
C ALA A 30 72.05 -27.02 15.76
N ILE A 31 72.14 -27.91 14.76
CA ILE A 31 72.24 -27.52 13.34
C ILE A 31 71.04 -28.01 12.48
N GLU A 32 70.15 -28.86 13.00
CA GLU A 32 69.07 -29.46 12.20
C GLU A 32 67.66 -29.18 12.74
N ARG A 33 67.37 -27.93 13.07
CA ARG A 33 65.97 -27.49 13.19
C ARG A 33 65.79 -26.27 12.30
N PRO A 34 65.05 -26.37 11.18
CA PRO A 34 64.57 -25.19 10.50
C PRO A 34 63.67 -24.45 11.49
N THR A 35 64.15 -23.35 12.07
CA THR A 35 63.31 -22.37 12.76
C THR A 35 62.58 -21.56 11.70
N TYR A 36 61.73 -22.26 10.94
CA TYR A 36 60.66 -21.62 10.21
C TYR A 36 59.60 -21.21 11.22
N ASP A 37 59.87 -20.12 11.93
CA ASP A 37 58.81 -19.36 12.57
C ASP A 37 58.03 -18.75 11.41
N GLY A 38 56.79 -19.22 11.19
CA GLY A 38 55.97 -19.01 9.99
C GLY A 38 55.55 -17.56 9.72
N VAL A 39 56.35 -16.59 10.12
CA VAL A 39 56.29 -15.19 9.75
C VAL A 39 56.85 -15.04 8.34
N ILE A 40 56.07 -15.48 7.36
CA ILE A 40 56.21 -15.01 5.98
C ILE A 40 56.15 -13.48 6.04
N SER A 41 57.29 -12.86 5.77
CA SER A 41 57.47 -11.42 5.66
C SER A 41 56.34 -10.83 4.80
N GLY A 42 55.47 -10.01 5.43
CA GLY A 42 54.56 -9.12 4.69
C GLY A 42 53.05 -9.26 4.88
N LYS A 43 52.53 -10.00 5.88
CA LYS A 43 51.06 -10.10 6.09
C LYS A 43 50.49 -9.68 7.46
N VAL A 44 51.24 -8.94 8.27
CA VAL A 44 50.71 -8.44 9.56
C VAL A 44 50.75 -6.91 9.62
N SER A 45 50.02 -6.24 8.73
CA SER A 45 49.53 -4.90 9.10
C SER A 45 48.38 -5.14 10.08
N GLY A 46 48.51 -4.71 11.34
CA GLY A 46 47.46 -4.81 12.37
C GLY A 46 46.16 -4.04 12.06
N ARG A 47 45.96 -3.62 10.81
CA ARG A 47 44.72 -3.00 10.34
C ARG A 47 43.62 -4.07 10.26
N PRO A 48 42.47 -3.83 10.89
CA PRO A 48 41.43 -4.85 11.06
C PRO A 48 40.83 -5.36 9.73
N TRP A 49 40.96 -4.60 8.65
CA TRP A 49 40.47 -5.00 7.32
C TRP A 49 41.42 -5.93 6.54
N LYS A 50 42.68 -6.07 6.97
CA LYS A 50 43.65 -7.01 6.39
C LYS A 50 43.65 -8.38 7.06
N GLN A 51 42.98 -8.51 8.20
CA GLN A 51 42.87 -9.77 8.92
C GLN A 51 41.87 -10.69 8.19
N PRO A 52 42.22 -11.97 7.93
CA PRO A 52 41.25 -12.92 7.40
C PRO A 52 40.08 -13.03 8.40
N ARG A 53 38.85 -12.91 7.91
CA ARG A 53 37.66 -12.94 8.76
C ARG A 53 37.61 -14.26 9.53
N ALA A 54 37.61 -14.18 10.87
CA ALA A 54 37.59 -15.33 11.76
C ALA A 54 36.30 -16.16 11.67
N HIS A 55 35.21 -15.59 11.17
CA HIS A 55 33.92 -16.26 11.01
C HIS A 55 33.35 -16.08 9.62
N ARG A 56 32.75 -17.16 9.09
CA ARG A 56 31.92 -17.13 7.87
C ARG A 56 30.62 -16.39 8.18
N ALA A 57 30.15 -15.50 7.30
CA ALA A 57 28.84 -14.87 7.45
C ALA A 57 27.75 -15.97 7.55
N SER A 58 27.24 -16.21 8.74
CA SER A 58 26.36 -17.33 9.06
C SER A 58 24.90 -17.04 8.67
N GLY A 59 24.64 -16.73 7.40
CA GLY A 59 23.27 -16.61 6.88
C GLY A 59 22.50 -17.94 6.87
N ARG A 60 23.18 -19.07 7.09
CA ARG A 60 22.59 -20.43 7.03
C ARG A 60 21.69 -20.77 8.23
N PHE A 61 21.82 -20.06 9.35
CA PHE A 61 21.07 -20.34 10.59
C PHE A 61 19.93 -19.35 10.87
N VAL A 62 19.76 -18.31 10.04
CA VAL A 62 18.56 -17.46 10.10
C VAL A 62 17.43 -18.20 9.40
N ARG A 63 16.89 -19.24 10.05
CA ARG A 63 15.64 -19.86 9.61
C ARG A 63 14.52 -18.88 9.93
N ASN A 64 14.01 -18.19 8.91
CA ASN A 64 12.72 -17.53 8.97
C ASN A 64 11.65 -18.62 9.13
N LYS A 65 11.43 -19.10 10.37
CA LYS A 65 10.30 -19.98 10.66
C LYS A 65 9.04 -19.17 10.38
N GLY A 66 8.31 -19.56 9.35
CA GLY A 66 6.98 -19.03 9.10
C GLY A 66 6.05 -19.30 10.30
N PRO A 67 4.89 -18.64 10.33
CA PRO A 67 3.89 -18.87 11.37
C PRO A 67 3.45 -20.33 11.39
N ASP A 68 2.95 -20.78 12.53
CA ASP A 68 2.47 -22.15 12.70
C ASP A 68 1.26 -22.45 11.78
N LEU A 69 1.02 -23.72 11.47
CA LEU A 69 -0.07 -24.13 10.58
C LEU A 69 -1.45 -23.71 11.13
N GLU A 70 -1.63 -23.75 12.45
CA GLU A 70 -2.87 -23.32 13.09
C GLU A 70 -3.06 -21.80 12.98
N GLU A 71 -1.99 -21.03 13.20
CA GLU A 71 -2.01 -19.58 13.04
C GLU A 71 -2.32 -19.17 11.60
N MET A 72 -1.76 -19.89 10.61
CA MET A 72 -2.10 -19.67 9.20
C MET A 72 -3.57 -19.94 8.89
N LYS A 73 -4.18 -20.98 9.48
CA LYS A 73 -5.61 -21.27 9.32
C LYS A 73 -6.48 -20.16 9.91
N ARG A 74 -6.20 -19.74 11.14
CA ARG A 74 -6.91 -18.62 11.79
C ARG A 74 -6.81 -17.34 10.98
N GLN A 75 -5.61 -16.98 10.50
CA GLN A 75 -5.42 -15.81 9.65
C GLN A 75 -6.17 -15.92 8.31
N ARG A 76 -6.25 -17.12 7.74
CA ARG A 76 -6.99 -17.37 6.49
C ARG A 76 -8.49 -17.19 6.70
N GLU A 77 -9.03 -17.72 7.79
CA GLU A 77 -10.45 -17.58 8.15
C GLU A 77 -10.82 -16.12 8.40
N ILE A 78 -10.00 -15.37 9.15
CA ILE A 78 -10.22 -13.93 9.37
C ILE A 78 -10.22 -13.17 8.04
N LYS A 79 -9.24 -13.43 7.16
CA LYS A 79 -9.17 -12.80 5.84
C LYS A 79 -10.35 -13.19 4.96
N ARG A 80 -10.83 -14.42 5.06
CA ARG A 80 -11.99 -14.91 4.32
C ARG A 80 -13.27 -14.21 4.78
N ALA A 81 -13.53 -14.21 6.08
CA ALA A 81 -14.69 -13.53 6.68
C ALA A 81 -14.70 -12.03 6.33
N TYR A 82 -13.54 -11.37 6.36
CA TYR A 82 -13.43 -9.98 5.94
C TYR A 82 -13.78 -9.77 4.47
N ARG A 83 -13.30 -10.64 3.57
CA ARG A 83 -13.61 -10.56 2.14
C ARG A 83 -15.09 -10.81 1.86
N GLU A 84 -15.68 -11.80 2.52
CA GLU A 84 -17.10 -12.16 2.42
C GLU A 84 -17.99 -10.98 2.86
N ARG A 85 -17.70 -10.38 4.03
CA ARG A 85 -18.38 -9.17 4.50
C ARG A 85 -18.25 -8.01 3.51
N MET A 86 -17.08 -7.83 2.92
CA MET A 86 -16.84 -6.78 1.92
C MET A 86 -17.62 -7.03 0.62
N SER A 87 -17.79 -8.28 0.19
CA SER A 87 -18.64 -8.61 -0.96
C SER A 87 -20.11 -8.39 -0.65
N GLU A 88 -20.59 -8.84 0.51
CA GLU A 88 -21.98 -8.67 0.96
C GLU A 88 -22.37 -7.19 0.97
N LEU A 89 -21.55 -6.33 1.60
CA LEU A 89 -21.79 -4.89 1.62
C LEU A 89 -21.82 -4.27 0.22
N LYS A 90 -20.96 -4.74 -0.70
CA LYS A 90 -20.97 -4.26 -2.09
C LYS A 90 -22.21 -4.73 -2.84
N GLU A 91 -22.69 -5.93 -2.58
CA GLU A 91 -23.90 -6.48 -3.18
C GLU A 91 -25.15 -5.75 -2.67
N GLU A 92 -25.23 -5.47 -1.38
CA GLU A 92 -26.30 -4.65 -0.77
C GLU A 92 -26.33 -3.24 -1.36
N ILE A 93 -25.17 -2.59 -1.50
CA ILE A 93 -25.09 -1.27 -2.17
C ILE A 93 -25.54 -1.34 -3.64
N ARG A 94 -25.28 -2.45 -4.33
CA ARG A 94 -25.73 -2.65 -5.72
C ARG A 94 -27.24 -2.86 -5.78
N SER A 95 -27.81 -3.72 -4.92
CA SER A 95 -29.26 -3.96 -4.88
C SER A 95 -30.01 -2.66 -4.57
N ASP A 96 -29.55 -1.89 -3.59
CA ASP A 96 -30.12 -0.60 -3.22
C ASP A 96 -30.12 0.41 -4.38
N LYS A 97 -29.02 0.46 -5.14
CA LYS A 97 -28.92 1.34 -6.31
C LYS A 97 -29.91 0.91 -7.40
N VAL A 98 -30.03 -0.40 -7.64
CA VAL A 98 -30.98 -0.96 -8.61
C VAL A 98 -32.42 -0.67 -8.18
N GLU A 99 -32.75 -0.87 -6.91
CA GLU A 99 -34.08 -0.55 -6.38
C GLU A 99 -34.41 0.94 -6.50
N LYS A 100 -33.46 1.83 -6.18
CA LYS A 100 -33.65 3.27 -6.35
C LYS A 100 -33.90 3.65 -7.81
N ARG A 101 -33.25 2.98 -8.77
CA ARG A 101 -33.51 3.18 -10.21
C ARG A 101 -34.90 2.68 -10.58
N LYS A 102 -35.26 1.45 -10.20
CA LYS A 102 -36.60 0.89 -10.44
C LYS A 102 -37.72 1.77 -9.86
N LYS A 103 -37.58 2.25 -8.62
CA LYS A 103 -38.53 3.16 -7.97
C LYS A 103 -38.65 4.50 -8.72
N LYS A 104 -37.58 5.00 -9.34
CA LYS A 104 -37.64 6.22 -10.18
C LYS A 104 -38.35 5.96 -11.50
N GLU A 105 -37.99 4.89 -12.19
CA GLU A 105 -38.62 4.48 -13.45
C GLU A 105 -40.13 4.25 -13.26
N GLU A 106 -40.53 3.59 -12.18
CA GLU A 106 -41.94 3.39 -11.85
C GLU A 106 -42.67 4.72 -11.60
N ARG A 107 -42.07 5.67 -10.86
CA ARG A 107 -42.65 7.00 -10.66
C ARG A 107 -42.77 7.77 -11.98
N GLU A 108 -41.80 7.65 -12.87
CA GLU A 108 -41.85 8.30 -14.19
C GLU A 108 -42.93 7.69 -15.07
N LYS A 109 -43.04 6.37 -15.12
CA LYS A 109 -44.13 5.66 -15.80
C LYS A 109 -45.49 6.06 -15.24
N ARG A 110 -45.66 6.06 -13.91
CA ARG A 110 -46.90 6.52 -13.25
C ARG A 110 -47.22 7.97 -13.58
N LYS A 111 -46.22 8.85 -13.65
CA LYS A 111 -46.41 10.25 -14.08
C LYS A 111 -46.84 10.34 -15.54
N GLN A 112 -46.21 9.58 -16.44
CA GLN A 112 -46.59 9.54 -17.86
C GLN A 112 -48.02 9.01 -18.03
N GLU A 113 -48.36 7.92 -17.34
CA GLU A 113 -49.72 7.36 -17.33
C GLU A 113 -50.72 8.34 -16.74
N THR A 114 -50.38 9.03 -15.66
CA THR A 114 -51.25 10.08 -15.08
C THR A 114 -51.41 11.24 -16.05
N VAL A 115 -50.37 11.66 -16.76
CA VAL A 115 -50.46 12.69 -17.81
C VAL A 115 -51.40 12.23 -18.93
N LEU A 116 -51.34 10.98 -19.37
CA LEU A 116 -52.22 10.40 -20.39
C LEU A 116 -53.66 10.24 -19.89
N ARG A 117 -53.85 9.72 -18.66
CA ARG A 117 -55.15 9.39 -18.04
C ARG A 117 -55.91 10.62 -17.60
N THR A 118 -55.25 11.54 -16.89
CA THR A 118 -55.86 12.80 -16.46
C THR A 118 -55.95 13.77 -17.63
N GLY A 119 -55.20 13.53 -18.71
CA GLY A 119 -55.24 14.29 -19.95
C GLY A 119 -55.32 15.79 -19.68
N THR A 120 -54.44 16.32 -18.82
CA THR A 120 -54.56 17.70 -18.32
C THR A 120 -54.78 18.62 -19.50
N LYS A 121 -56.01 19.08 -19.67
CA LYS A 121 -56.46 19.91 -20.78
C LYS A 121 -55.87 21.29 -20.56
N LEU A 122 -54.57 21.41 -20.86
CA LEU A 122 -53.86 22.68 -20.79
C LEU A 122 -54.64 23.65 -21.68
N GLN A 123 -55.19 24.69 -21.07
CA GLN A 123 -55.89 25.72 -21.83
C GLN A 123 -54.87 26.41 -22.73
N LYS A 124 -55.10 26.35 -24.04
CA LYS A 124 -54.26 27.01 -25.03
C LYS A 124 -54.54 28.51 -24.96
N ILE A 125 -53.59 29.29 -24.46
CA ILE A 125 -53.65 30.75 -24.49
C ILE A 125 -52.87 31.24 -25.70
N THR A 126 -53.57 31.56 -26.78
CA THR A 126 -52.96 32.04 -28.04
C THR A 126 -52.90 33.57 -28.16
N ASN A 127 -53.67 34.30 -27.35
CA ASN A 127 -53.73 35.76 -27.45
C ASN A 127 -52.42 36.42 -26.96
N PRO A 128 -51.72 37.20 -27.79
CA PRO A 128 -50.44 37.80 -27.42
C PRO A 128 -50.56 38.83 -26.28
N LYS A 129 -51.71 39.50 -26.13
CA LYS A 129 -51.92 40.48 -25.05
C LYS A 129 -52.04 39.80 -23.68
N THR A 130 -52.69 38.64 -23.61
CA THR A 130 -52.80 37.87 -22.36
C THR A 130 -51.48 37.22 -21.98
N LEU A 131 -50.75 36.67 -22.96
CA LEU A 131 -49.38 36.16 -22.75
C LEU A 131 -48.44 37.26 -22.21
N LYS A 132 -48.48 38.48 -22.78
CA LYS A 132 -47.69 39.62 -22.27
C LYS A 132 -48.04 40.00 -20.82
N LYS A 133 -49.33 39.94 -20.44
CA LYS A 133 -49.77 40.21 -19.06
C LYS A 133 -49.29 39.12 -18.08
N ILE A 134 -49.43 37.85 -18.44
CA ILE A 134 -49.02 36.72 -17.60
C ILE A 134 -47.50 36.60 -17.51
N ALA A 135 -46.78 36.89 -18.60
CA ALA A 135 -45.31 36.87 -18.63
C ALA A 135 -44.69 37.91 -17.68
N LYS A 136 -45.39 39.03 -17.42
CA LYS A 136 -44.99 40.06 -16.45
C LYS A 136 -45.43 39.74 -15.01
N SER A 137 -46.24 38.70 -14.79
CA SER A 137 -46.77 38.35 -13.46
C SER A 137 -46.07 37.15 -12.84
N LYS A 138 -46.34 36.90 -11.55
CA LYS A 138 -45.86 35.69 -10.83
C LYS A 138 -46.41 34.39 -11.44
N GLN A 139 -47.51 34.46 -12.19
CA GLN A 139 -48.16 33.32 -12.84
C GLN A 139 -47.43 32.83 -14.10
N ARG A 140 -46.37 33.52 -14.56
CA ARG A 140 -45.51 33.05 -15.66
C ARG A 140 -45.04 31.61 -15.49
N LYS A 141 -44.82 31.14 -14.25
CA LYS A 141 -44.39 29.78 -13.93
C LYS A 141 -45.41 28.69 -14.33
N HIS A 142 -46.69 29.07 -14.50
CA HIS A 142 -47.75 28.16 -14.94
C HIS A 142 -47.83 28.04 -16.46
N LEU A 143 -47.22 28.96 -17.22
CA LEU A 143 -47.11 28.84 -18.67
C LEU A 143 -45.98 27.84 -19.01
N LYS A 144 -46.30 26.80 -19.77
CA LYS A 144 -45.31 25.97 -20.45
C LYS A 144 -45.32 26.32 -21.94
N VAL A 145 -44.15 26.54 -22.51
CA VAL A 145 -43.99 26.65 -23.96
C VAL A 145 -44.23 25.25 -24.52
N ILE A 146 -45.23 25.13 -25.39
CA ILE A 146 -45.56 23.89 -26.09
C ILE A 146 -44.90 24.01 -27.48
N THR A 147 -44.25 22.94 -27.95
CA THR A 147 -43.66 22.90 -29.29
C THR A 147 -44.76 22.93 -30.35
N ASP A 148 -44.46 23.55 -31.51
CA ASP A 148 -45.45 23.69 -32.60
C ASP A 148 -45.96 22.33 -33.10
N GLU A 149 -45.16 21.26 -33.00
CA GLU A 149 -45.54 19.88 -33.32
C GLU A 149 -46.74 19.37 -32.48
N MET A 150 -46.82 19.74 -31.20
CA MET A 150 -47.96 19.39 -30.33
C MET A 150 -49.18 20.31 -30.57
N MET A 151 -48.99 21.44 -31.26
CA MET A 151 -50.05 22.38 -31.62
C MET A 151 -50.68 22.06 -32.97
N SER A 152 -49.93 21.44 -33.89
CA SER A 152 -50.39 20.97 -35.22
C SER A 152 -51.22 19.68 -35.12
N GLY A 153 -52.37 19.76 -34.47
CA GLY A 153 -53.39 18.71 -34.57
C GLY A 153 -54.06 18.73 -35.94
N ASN A 154 -53.74 17.74 -36.78
CA ASN A 154 -54.57 17.21 -37.86
C ASN A 154 -55.26 18.23 -38.81
N LYS A 155 -54.50 19.15 -39.40
CA LYS A 155 -54.95 19.88 -40.61
C LYS A 155 -54.28 19.28 -41.84
N LYS A 156 -54.70 18.07 -42.24
CA LYS A 156 -54.53 17.66 -43.64
C LYS A 156 -55.45 18.56 -44.45
N SER A 157 -54.91 19.60 -45.05
CA SER A 157 -55.63 20.39 -46.04
C SER A 157 -55.97 19.48 -47.20
N VAL A 158 -57.25 19.11 -47.34
CA VAL A 158 -57.78 18.57 -48.59
C VAL A 158 -57.62 19.70 -49.61
N LYS A 159 -56.67 19.54 -50.53
CA LYS A 159 -56.59 20.35 -51.74
C LYS A 159 -57.71 19.86 -52.66
N THR A 160 -58.74 20.68 -52.85
CA THR A 160 -59.58 20.67 -54.05
C THR A 160 -58.80 21.26 -55.22
#